data_AF-A0A6A8GGU3-F1
#
_entry.id   AF-A0A6A8GGU3-F1
#
_cell.length_a   1.000
_cell.length_b   1.000
_cell.length_c   1.000
_cell.angle_alpha   90.00
_cell.angle_beta   90.00
_cell.angle_gamma   90.00
#
_symmetry.space_group_name_H-M   'P 1'
#
loop_
_entity.id
_entity.type
_entity.pdbx_description
1 polymer ?
#
loop_
_entity_poly.entity_id
_entity_poly.type
_entity_poly.pdbx_seq_one_letter_code
_entity_poly.pdbx_strand_id
1 'polypeptide(L)'
;MGFPVSYYCPHCGSVVELERDGYLADKSVTPYPLEGWDYADPSGDFEDADGVHFVCGESDASAVAWTDDVSDAADVENPGLASPCGRDFYLSFVKYEDGREVEAVPESDYVVIGGQGPSTPRGPNAGPRGPGGY
;
A
#
# COMPACT_ATOMS: atom_id res chain seq x y z
N MET A 1 -11.86 14.14 21.45
CA MET A 1 -12.66 14.93 20.49
C MET A 1 -11.93 14.78 19.19
N GLY A 2 -12.45 13.93 18.31
CA GLY A 2 -11.75 13.58 17.08
C GLY A 2 -11.64 14.78 16.14
N PHE A 3 -10.65 14.74 15.26
CA PHE A 3 -10.57 15.60 14.11
C PHE A 3 -10.55 14.77 12.84
N PRO A 4 -11.17 15.26 11.75
CA PRO A 4 -11.10 14.60 10.47
C PRO A 4 -9.68 14.74 9.89
N VAL A 5 -9.12 13.60 9.46
CA VAL A 5 -7.86 13.55 8.71
C VAL A 5 -8.12 12.86 7.38
N SER A 6 -7.66 13.46 6.30
CA SER A 6 -7.78 12.91 4.95
C SER A 6 -6.62 11.97 4.64
N TYR A 7 -6.95 10.78 4.16
CA TYR A 7 -6.02 9.76 3.65
C TYR A 7 -6.39 9.44 2.22
N TYR A 8 -5.41 9.02 1.41
CA TYR A 8 -5.65 8.60 0.03
C TYR A 8 -5.40 7.11 -0.13
N CYS A 9 -6.20 6.48 -0.98
CA CYS A 9 -6.00 5.09 -1.36
C CYS A 9 -4.73 4.97 -2.23
N PRO A 10 -3.73 4.14 -1.86
CA PRO A 10 -2.50 4.00 -2.64
C PRO A 10 -2.72 3.38 -4.03
N HIS A 11 -3.87 2.74 -4.25
CA HIS A 11 -4.19 2.08 -5.52
C HIS A 11 -4.70 3.04 -6.60
N CYS A 12 -5.69 3.87 -6.25
CA CYS A 12 -6.43 4.72 -7.18
C CYS A 12 -6.41 6.22 -6.84
N GLY A 13 -5.95 6.59 -5.64
CA GLY A 13 -5.90 7.97 -5.16
C GLY A 13 -7.18 8.45 -4.46
N SER A 14 -8.27 7.68 -4.45
CA SER A 14 -9.53 8.08 -3.80
C SER A 14 -9.31 8.52 -2.34
N VAL A 15 -9.84 9.68 -1.98
CA VAL A 15 -9.63 10.30 -0.67
C VAL A 15 -10.74 9.96 0.30
N VAL A 16 -10.34 9.52 1.49
CA VAL A 16 -11.20 9.20 2.63
C VAL A 16 -10.85 10.07 3.82
N GLU A 17 -11.84 10.58 4.53
CA GLU A 17 -11.68 11.30 5.79
C GLU A 17 -12.02 10.37 6.95
N LEU A 18 -11.12 10.27 7.93
CA LEU A 18 -11.32 9.53 9.16
C LEU A 18 -11.32 10.50 10.34
N GLU A 19 -12.37 10.45 11.15
CA GLU A 19 -12.40 11.11 12.46
C GLU A 19 -11.59 10.31 13.48
N ARG A 20 -10.46 10.88 13.94
CA ARG A 20 -9.58 10.25 14.95
C ARG A 20 -9.14 11.24 16.01
N ASP A 21 -8.75 10.73 17.18
CA ASP A 21 -8.24 11.58 18.24
C ASP A 21 -6.77 12.01 17.99
N GLY A 22 -6.38 13.11 18.64
CA GLY A 22 -5.20 13.88 18.25
C GLY A 22 -3.86 13.42 18.76
N TYR A 23 -3.88 12.45 19.68
CA TYR A 23 -2.67 11.84 20.19
C TYR A 23 -2.13 10.74 19.27
N LEU A 24 -2.96 10.19 18.39
CA LEU A 24 -2.51 9.24 17.39
C LEU A 24 -1.65 10.00 16.38
N ALA A 25 -0.49 9.44 16.03
CA ALA A 25 0.35 9.91 14.94
C ALA A 25 0.26 8.89 13.80
N ASP A 26 0.07 9.37 12.58
CA ASP A 26 0.12 8.56 11.37
C ASP A 26 1.57 8.21 11.04
N LYS A 27 1.80 6.93 10.76
CA LYS A 27 3.10 6.43 10.34
C LYS A 27 3.16 6.33 8.83
N SER A 28 2.21 5.63 8.22
CA SER A 28 2.13 5.41 6.77
C SER A 28 0.76 4.88 6.36
N VAL A 29 0.40 5.10 5.10
CA VAL A 29 -0.73 4.42 4.43
C VAL A 29 -0.15 3.46 3.42
N THR A 30 -0.45 2.18 3.54
CA THR A 30 0.12 1.13 2.70
C THR A 30 -0.95 0.24 2.09
N PRO A 31 -0.71 -0.32 0.89
CA PRO A 31 -1.63 -1.28 0.27
C PRO A 31 -1.64 -2.64 0.98
N TYR A 32 -0.62 -2.92 1.81
CA TYR A 32 -0.47 -4.17 2.56
C TYR A 32 -0.31 -3.88 4.05
N PRO A 33 -0.66 -4.83 4.95
CA PRO A 33 -0.44 -4.67 6.38
C PRO A 33 1.06 -4.63 6.72
N LEU A 34 1.39 -4.07 7.88
CA LEU A 34 2.74 -4.08 8.44
C LEU A 34 2.91 -5.26 9.40
N GLU A 35 4.12 -5.85 9.41
CA GLU A 35 4.43 -6.94 10.33
C GLU A 35 4.41 -6.48 11.80
N GLY A 36 3.53 -7.09 12.60
CA GLY A 36 3.41 -6.80 14.04
C GLY A 36 2.49 -5.63 14.39
N TRP A 37 1.69 -5.14 13.43
CA TRP A 37 0.60 -4.18 13.64
C TRP A 37 -0.74 -4.92 13.76
N ASP A 38 -1.52 -4.58 14.77
CA ASP A 38 -2.93 -4.96 14.86
C ASP A 38 -3.82 -3.93 14.12
N TYR A 39 -4.68 -4.40 13.22
CA TYR A 39 -5.57 -3.54 12.44
C TYR A 39 -7.02 -3.77 12.82
N ALA A 40 -7.70 -2.69 13.20
CA ALA A 40 -9.13 -2.70 13.48
C ALA A 40 -9.94 -2.16 12.29
N ASP A 41 -11.23 -2.49 12.29
CA ASP A 41 -12.20 -1.88 11.37
C ASP A 41 -12.49 -0.43 11.81
N PRO A 42 -12.70 0.51 10.88
CA PRO A 42 -13.02 1.90 11.22
C PRO A 42 -14.33 2.08 12.02
N SER A 43 -15.22 1.08 12.03
CA SER A 43 -16.43 1.07 12.87
C SER A 43 -16.18 0.56 14.30
N GLY A 44 -15.00 0.01 14.57
CA GLY A 44 -14.60 -0.51 15.88
C GLY A 44 -13.68 0.41 16.67
N ASP A 45 -13.15 -0.09 17.79
CA ASP A 45 -12.21 0.61 18.67
C ASP A 45 -10.78 0.62 18.10
N PHE A 46 -10.58 1.26 16.96
CA PHE A 46 -9.25 1.35 16.33
C PHE A 46 -8.25 2.23 17.10
N GLU A 47 -8.71 2.96 18.12
CA GLU A 47 -7.87 3.74 19.02
C GLU A 47 -6.97 2.88 19.91
N ASP A 48 -7.37 1.63 20.18
CA ASP A 48 -6.56 0.64 20.92
C ASP A 48 -5.71 -0.24 19.97
N ALA A 49 -5.94 -0.13 18.66
CA ALA A 49 -5.23 -0.86 17.63
C ALA A 49 -4.00 -0.09 17.13
N ASP A 50 -3.09 -0.82 16.46
CA ASP A 50 -1.90 -0.20 15.85
C ASP A 50 -2.23 0.45 14.47
N GLY A 51 -3.42 0.20 13.91
CA GLY A 51 -3.85 0.75 12.63
C GLY A 51 -5.31 0.49 12.30
N VAL A 52 -5.72 0.99 11.13
CA VAL A 52 -7.08 0.83 10.60
C VAL A 52 -7.02 0.16 9.23
N HIS A 53 -7.86 -0.86 9.03
CA HIS A 53 -8.06 -1.50 7.73
C HIS A 53 -9.26 -0.87 7.01
N PHE A 54 -9.06 -0.48 5.76
CA PHE A 54 -10.08 0.13 4.93
C PHE A 54 -10.29 -0.62 3.62
N VAL A 55 -11.52 -0.59 3.12
CA VAL A 55 -11.87 -1.02 1.76
C VAL A 55 -12.24 0.21 0.94
N CYS A 56 -11.56 0.44 -0.18
CA CYS A 56 -11.75 1.66 -0.95
C CYS A 56 -13.18 1.81 -1.49
N GLY A 57 -13.91 2.83 -1.02
CA GLY A 57 -15.30 3.11 -1.37
C GLY A 57 -16.36 2.31 -0.61
N GLU A 58 -15.95 1.50 0.36
CA GLU A 58 -16.86 0.72 1.20
C GLU A 58 -16.54 0.99 2.66
N SER A 59 -17.49 1.61 3.37
CA SER A 59 -17.39 1.83 4.82
C SER A 59 -18.78 2.00 5.42
N ASP A 60 -19.11 1.17 6.41
CA ASP A 60 -20.31 1.31 7.24
C ASP A 60 -20.06 2.14 8.52
N ALA A 61 -18.82 2.59 8.72
CA ALA A 61 -18.40 3.35 9.88
C ALA A 61 -18.85 4.82 9.82
N SER A 62 -19.44 5.33 10.90
CA SER A 62 -19.84 6.74 10.98
C SER A 62 -18.65 7.71 11.08
N ALA A 63 -17.49 7.23 11.51
CA ALA A 63 -16.25 8.01 11.59
C ALA A 63 -15.53 8.14 10.24
N VAL A 64 -16.05 7.50 9.18
CA VAL A 64 -15.44 7.49 7.84
C VAL A 64 -16.34 8.19 6.85
N ALA A 65 -15.77 9.15 6.13
CA ALA A 65 -16.44 9.84 5.04
C ALA A 65 -15.61 9.72 3.75
N TRP A 66 -16.20 9.07 2.75
CA TRP A 66 -15.62 9.02 1.40
C TRP A 66 -15.87 10.35 0.68
N THR A 67 -14.81 10.92 0.13
CA THR A 67 -14.90 12.14 -0.68
C THR A 67 -14.95 11.78 -2.17
N ASP A 68 -15.42 12.72 -2.99
CA ASP A 68 -15.35 12.61 -4.47
C ASP A 68 -13.95 13.02 -5.00
N ASP A 69 -13.01 13.35 -4.11
CA ASP A 69 -11.66 13.76 -4.46
C ASP A 69 -10.75 12.55 -4.70
N VAL A 70 -9.82 12.73 -5.63
CA VAL A 70 -8.83 11.73 -5.99
C VAL A 70 -7.47 12.41 -6.02
N SER A 71 -6.57 11.94 -5.17
CA SER A 71 -5.20 12.40 -5.12
C SER A 71 -4.40 11.85 -6.31
N ASP A 72 -3.71 12.72 -7.03
CA ASP A 72 -2.74 12.38 -8.07
C ASP A 72 -1.31 12.23 -7.53
N ALA A 73 -1.16 11.97 -6.22
CA ALA A 73 0.14 11.80 -5.59
C ALA A 73 1.01 10.77 -6.34
N ALA A 74 2.31 11.04 -6.43
CA ALA A 74 3.24 10.23 -7.22
C ALA A 74 3.41 8.78 -6.70
N ASP A 75 3.04 8.53 -5.44
CA ASP A 75 3.07 7.20 -4.82
C ASP A 75 1.79 6.39 -5.08
N VAL A 76 0.80 6.97 -5.77
CA VAL A 76 -0.41 6.25 -6.19
C VAL A 76 -0.06 5.34 -7.36
N GLU A 77 -0.37 4.04 -7.24
CA GLU A 77 -0.06 3.04 -8.27
C GLU A 77 -0.71 3.38 -9.62
N ASN A 78 -1.98 3.78 -9.61
CA ASN A 78 -2.71 4.12 -10.82
C ASN A 78 -3.80 5.20 -10.56
N PRO A 79 -3.44 6.49 -10.65
CA PRO A 79 -4.40 7.59 -10.42
C PRO A 79 -5.49 7.69 -11.51
N GLY A 80 -5.37 6.95 -12.62
CA GLY A 80 -6.38 6.86 -13.67
C GLY A 80 -7.35 5.68 -13.50
N LEU A 81 -7.21 4.90 -12.43
CA LEU A 81 -8.10 3.78 -12.13
C LEU A 81 -9.50 4.30 -11.73
N ALA A 82 -10.52 3.47 -11.95
CA ALA A 82 -11.86 3.78 -11.46
C ALA A 82 -11.84 3.97 -9.94
N SER A 83 -12.31 5.13 -9.48
CA SER A 83 -12.37 5.51 -8.08
C SER A 83 -13.84 5.63 -7.65
N PRO A 84 -14.24 5.01 -6.52
CA PRO A 84 -13.45 4.12 -5.67
C PRO A 84 -13.17 2.75 -6.33
N CYS A 85 -12.03 2.14 -5.97
CA CYS A 85 -11.54 0.91 -6.62
C CYS A 85 -11.89 -0.40 -5.91
N GLY A 86 -12.43 -0.37 -4.68
CA GLY A 86 -12.83 -1.57 -3.92
C GLY A 86 -11.68 -2.42 -3.37
N ARG A 87 -10.43 -1.94 -3.42
CA ARG A 87 -9.25 -2.64 -2.90
C ARG A 87 -9.02 -2.31 -1.42
N ASP A 88 -8.44 -3.25 -0.70
CA ASP A 88 -7.99 -3.08 0.68
C ASP A 88 -6.75 -2.18 0.77
N PHE A 89 -6.69 -1.38 1.83
CA PHE A 89 -5.52 -0.60 2.20
C PHE A 89 -5.52 -0.33 3.70
N TYR A 90 -4.36 -0.03 4.25
CA TYR A 90 -4.10 -0.02 5.68
C TYR A 90 -3.48 1.30 6.10
N LEU A 91 -4.12 1.98 7.06
CA LEU A 91 -3.53 3.10 7.78
C LEU A 91 -2.81 2.56 9.00
N SER A 92 -1.53 2.85 9.13
CA SER A 92 -0.74 2.43 10.28
C SER A 92 -0.41 3.62 11.17
N PHE A 93 -0.64 3.49 12.47
CA PHE A 93 -0.25 4.47 13.47
C PHE A 93 1.18 4.24 13.95
N VAL A 94 1.77 5.28 14.55
CA VAL A 94 3.09 5.22 15.17
C VAL A 94 2.97 4.44 16.48
N LYS A 95 3.66 3.30 16.53
CA LYS A 95 3.78 2.45 17.73
C LYS A 95 5.02 2.83 18.53
N TYR A 96 4.88 2.90 19.85
CA TYR A 96 5.99 3.11 20.79
C TYR A 96 6.14 1.91 21.72
N GLU A 97 7.33 1.33 21.77
CA GLU A 97 7.69 0.28 22.73
C GLU A 97 8.92 0.72 23.52
N ASP A 98 8.87 0.62 24.85
CA ASP A 98 9.96 1.03 25.74
C ASP A 98 10.42 2.50 25.52
N GLY A 99 9.47 3.38 25.16
CA GLY A 99 9.74 4.79 24.86
C GLY A 99 10.48 5.03 23.54
N ARG A 100 10.61 4.02 22.68
CA ARG A 100 11.18 4.12 21.33
C ARG A 100 10.12 3.82 20.29
N GLU A 101 10.12 4.60 19.21
CA GLU A 101 9.28 4.33 18.07
C GLU A 101 9.70 3.01 17.42
N VAL A 102 8.74 2.13 17.15
CA VAL A 102 8.97 0.87 16.44
C VAL A 102 9.09 1.16 14.95
N GLU A 103 10.14 0.63 14.31
CA GLU A 103 10.29 0.73 12.86
C GLU A 103 9.22 -0.12 12.16
N ALA A 104 8.48 0.48 11.22
CA ALA A 104 7.51 -0.24 10.41
C ALA A 104 8.25 -1.04 9.35
N VAL A 105 7.98 -2.34 9.29
CA VAL A 105 8.38 -3.19 8.17
C VAL A 105 7.10 -3.66 7.50
N PRO A 106 6.90 -3.38 6.18
CA PRO A 106 5.75 -3.93 5.47
C PRO A 106 5.81 -5.45 5.51
N GLU A 107 4.67 -6.11 5.66
CA GLU A 107 4.68 -7.56 5.61
C GLU A 107 5.19 -8.00 4.25
N SER A 108 6.22 -8.84 4.29
CA SER A 108 6.75 -9.45 3.09
C SER A 108 5.82 -10.57 2.65
N ASP A 109 4.76 -10.25 1.90
CA ASP A 109 4.21 -11.25 0.98
C ASP A 109 5.31 -11.53 -0.04
N TYR A 110 5.99 -12.66 0.12
CA TYR A 110 7.03 -13.10 -0.79
C TYR A 110 6.36 -13.39 -2.13
N VAL A 111 6.29 -12.38 -3.02
CA VAL A 111 6.02 -12.61 -4.43
C VAL A 111 7.17 -13.47 -4.94
N VAL A 112 6.92 -14.77 -5.09
CA VAL A 112 7.77 -15.65 -5.88
C VAL A 112 7.73 -15.08 -7.28
N ILE A 113 8.76 -14.31 -7.66
CA ILE A 113 9.06 -14.02 -9.07
C ILE A 113 9.58 -15.32 -9.69
N GLY A 114 8.66 -16.25 -9.87
CA GLY A 114 8.87 -17.55 -10.46
C GLY A 114 8.97 -17.44 -11.97
N GLY A 115 10.18 -17.12 -12.45
CA GLY A 115 10.75 -17.73 -13.64
C GLY A 115 10.06 -17.48 -14.97
N GLN A 116 10.36 -16.33 -15.59
CA GLN A 116 10.67 -16.26 -17.02
C GLN A 116 11.48 -14.99 -17.26
N GLY A 117 12.80 -15.12 -17.13
CA GLY A 117 13.69 -14.15 -17.74
C GLY A 117 13.36 -14.03 -19.23
N PRO A 118 13.55 -12.85 -19.84
CA PRO A 118 13.32 -12.69 -21.27
C PRO A 118 14.12 -13.77 -22.01
N SER A 119 13.43 -14.51 -22.87
CA SER A 119 14.07 -15.47 -23.77
C SER A 119 15.20 -14.75 -24.48
N THR A 120 16.44 -15.08 -24.12
CA THR A 120 17.62 -14.53 -24.77
C THR A 120 17.49 -14.80 -26.26
N PRO A 121 17.65 -13.81 -27.15
CA PRO A 121 17.65 -14.10 -28.57
C PRO A 121 18.76 -15.12 -28.84
N ARG A 122 18.35 -16.28 -29.35
CA ARG A 122 19.21 -17.32 -29.89
C ARG A 122 20.24 -16.67 -30.80
N GLY A 123 21.48 -16.60 -30.33
CA GLY A 123 22.59 -16.06 -31.10
C GLY A 123 22.67 -16.76 -32.47
N PRO A 124 22.87 -16.02 -33.57
CA PRO A 124 23.13 -16.66 -34.85
C PRO A 124 24.44 -17.45 -34.76
N ASN A 125 24.32 -18.71 -35.16
CA ASN A 125 25.38 -19.68 -35.31
C ASN A 125 26.49 -19.20 -36.26
N ALA A 126 27.68 -19.76 -36.01
CA ALA A 126 28.75 -19.98 -36.98
C ALA A 126 29.47 -18.74 -37.55
N GLY A 127 30.61 -18.43 -36.93
CA GLY A 127 31.65 -17.63 -37.57
C GLY A 127 32.16 -18.31 -38.86
N PRO A 128 32.59 -17.53 -39.86
CA PRO A 128 33.11 -18.08 -41.10
C PRO A 128 34.40 -18.87 -40.83
N ARG A 129 34.35 -20.16 -41.19
CA ARG A 129 35.49 -21.07 -41.25
C ARG A 129 36.44 -20.56 -42.33
N GLY A 130 37.57 -19.99 -41.92
CA GLY A 130 38.62 -19.56 -42.86
C GLY A 130 39.14 -20.74 -43.69
N PRO A 131 39.44 -20.57 -44.98
CA PRO A 131 40.12 -21.59 -45.76
C PRO A 131 41.61 -21.65 -45.39
N GLY A 132 42.01 -22.75 -44.74
CA GLY A 132 43.40 -23.23 -44.75
C GLY A 132 43.75 -23.78 -46.12
N GLY A 133 44.95 -23.45 -46.61
CA GLY A 133 45.32 -23.61 -48.02
C GLY A 133 45.90 -24.95 -48.43
N TYR A 134 46.14 -25.03 -49.74
CA TYR A 134 47.27 -25.63 -50.45
C TYR A 134 47.26 -25.08 -51.89
#